data_AF-A0A2T7D9N2-F1
#
_entry.id   AF-A0A2T7D9N2-F1
#
_cell.length_a   1.000
_cell.length_b   1.000
_cell.length_c   1.000
_cell.angle_alpha   90.00
_cell.angle_beta   90.00
_cell.angle_gamma   90.00
#
_symmetry.space_group_name_H-M   'P 1'
#
loop_
_entity.id
_entity.type
_entity.pdbx_description
1 polymer ?
#
loop_
_entity_poly.entity_id
_entity_poly.type
_entity_poly.pdbx_seq_one_letter_code
_entity_poly.pdbx_strand_id
1 'polypeptide(L)'
;MCTITVLENSSILVPPANLGEHMRALLDRGDGTDVSFVVDGETFHAHRSVLAARSPVVRAELFGSMAEAAMSSITLHEIAPATFKLMLQFVCTDALPGDDELGDSPAEMLQHLLAAADRYALDRLKLLCAKK
;
A
#
# COMPACT_ATOMS: atom_id res chain seq x y z
N MET A 1 -8.30 14.14 56.34
CA MET A 1 -7.93 13.50 55.06
C MET A 1 -7.92 14.62 54.02
N CYS A 2 -6.73 15.07 53.60
CA CYS A 2 -6.59 16.16 52.63
C CYS A 2 -6.37 15.52 51.26
N THR A 3 -7.28 15.73 50.32
CA THR A 3 -7.18 15.19 48.97
C THR A 3 -6.45 16.20 48.10
N ILE A 4 -5.27 15.84 47.61
CA ILE A 4 -4.55 16.63 46.60
C ILE A 4 -5.09 16.21 45.23
N THR A 5 -5.80 17.12 44.55
CA THR A 5 -6.20 16.95 43.16
C THR A 5 -5.12 17.54 42.26
N VAL A 6 -4.44 16.69 41.50
CA VAL A 6 -3.53 17.13 40.44
C VAL A 6 -4.40 17.63 39.28
N LEU A 7 -4.40 18.93 39.04
CA LEU A 7 -5.00 19.52 37.85
C LEU A 7 -3.97 19.40 36.72
N GLU A 8 -4.01 18.33 35.93
CA GLU A 8 -3.26 18.28 34.66
C GLU A 8 -3.98 19.19 33.66
N ASN A 9 -3.61 20.48 33.68
CA ASN A 9 -4.17 21.48 32.79
C ASN A 9 -3.20 21.80 31.65
N SER A 10 -3.25 21.00 30.58
CA SER A 10 -2.88 21.39 29.21
C SER A 10 -3.16 20.26 28.21
N SER A 11 -4.41 19.99 27.88
CA SER A 11 -4.74 19.09 26.77
C SER A 11 -4.56 19.84 25.44
N ILE A 12 -3.33 19.89 24.93
CA ILE A 12 -3.07 20.32 23.55
C ILE A 12 -3.75 19.30 22.62
N LEU A 13 -4.65 19.76 21.76
CA LEU A 13 -5.29 18.91 20.76
C LEU A 13 -4.27 18.59 19.66
N VAL A 14 -3.85 17.32 19.59
CA VAL A 14 -2.96 16.83 18.54
C VAL A 14 -3.81 16.33 17.36
N PRO A 15 -3.61 16.85 16.14
CA PRO A 15 -4.28 16.35 14.94
C PRO A 15 -3.98 14.86 14.69
N PRO A 16 -4.88 14.11 14.05
CA PRO A 16 -4.62 12.71 13.70
C PRO A 16 -3.43 12.58 12.73
N ALA A 17 -2.79 11.41 12.73
CA ALA A 17 -1.72 11.11 11.79
C ALA A 17 -2.27 11.07 10.35
N ASN A 18 -1.63 11.80 9.43
CA ASN A 18 -2.08 11.98 8.05
C ASN A 18 -1.03 11.57 7.01
N LEU A 19 0.02 10.85 7.41
CA LEU A 19 1.07 10.40 6.48
C LEU A 19 0.49 9.56 5.34
N GLY A 20 -0.45 8.65 5.62
CA GLY A 20 -1.08 7.83 4.58
C GLY A 20 -1.80 8.67 3.52
N GLU A 21 -2.43 9.78 3.91
CA GLU A 21 -3.11 10.70 2.97
C GLU A 21 -2.11 11.44 2.09
N HIS A 22 -1.00 11.91 2.68
CA HIS A 22 0.07 12.55 1.92
C HIS A 22 0.74 11.57 0.93
N MET A 23 0.97 10.32 1.37
CA MET A 23 1.52 9.27 0.49
C MET A 23 0.56 8.93 -0.65
N ARG A 24 -0.75 8.86 -0.37
CA ARG A 24 -1.79 8.69 -1.40
C ARG A 24 -1.73 9.83 -2.42
N ALA A 25 -1.66 11.07 -1.96
CA ALA A 25 -1.60 12.23 -2.84
C ALA A 25 -0.37 12.22 -3.76
N LEU A 26 0.80 11.78 -3.25
CA LEU A 26 2.00 11.60 -4.10
C LEU A 26 1.80 10.51 -5.15
N LEU A 27 1.16 9.40 -4.78
CA LEU A 27 0.86 8.31 -5.70
C LEU A 27 -0.11 8.75 -6.81
N ASP A 28 -1.20 9.43 -6.45
CA ASP A 28 -2.23 9.88 -7.39
C ASP A 28 -1.71 10.96 -8.36
N ARG A 29 -0.80 11.82 -7.90
CA ARG A 29 -0.16 12.86 -8.73
C ARG A 29 1.03 12.34 -9.54
N GLY A 30 1.61 11.21 -9.15
CA GLY A 30 2.84 10.68 -9.73
C GLY A 30 4.12 11.41 -9.31
N ASP A 31 4.05 12.28 -8.29
CA ASP A 31 5.16 13.12 -7.85
C ASP A 31 6.32 12.28 -7.32
N GLY A 32 7.50 12.41 -7.94
CA GLY A 32 8.73 11.73 -7.50
C GLY A 32 8.75 10.22 -7.75
N THR A 33 7.86 9.69 -8.60
CA THR A 33 7.87 8.28 -9.00
C THR A 33 9.10 7.93 -9.83
N ASP A 34 9.71 6.79 -9.55
CA ASP A 34 10.99 6.32 -10.10
C ASP A 34 10.91 4.91 -10.70
N VAL A 35 9.70 4.32 -10.73
CA VAL A 35 9.38 3.07 -11.41
C VAL A 35 7.95 3.09 -11.93
N SER A 36 7.71 2.39 -13.04
CA SER A 36 6.38 2.09 -13.56
C SER A 36 6.13 0.58 -13.65
N PHE A 37 4.88 0.17 -13.46
CA PHE A 37 4.43 -1.20 -13.65
C PHE A 37 3.41 -1.24 -14.79
N VAL A 38 3.61 -2.14 -15.74
CA VAL A 38 2.66 -2.38 -16.84
C VAL A 38 1.89 -3.66 -16.53
N VAL A 39 0.58 -3.54 -16.34
CA VAL A 39 -0.33 -4.64 -15.97
C VAL A 39 -1.47 -4.68 -16.97
N ASP A 40 -1.56 -5.74 -17.77
CA ASP A 40 -2.54 -5.87 -18.86
C ASP A 40 -2.67 -4.61 -19.77
N GLY A 41 -1.56 -3.92 -19.99
CA GLY A 41 -1.49 -2.69 -20.81
C GLY A 41 -1.75 -1.39 -20.06
N GLU A 42 -2.19 -1.45 -18.80
CA GLU A 42 -2.30 -0.28 -17.92
C GLU A 42 -0.97 0.03 -17.24
N THR A 43 -0.60 1.32 -17.16
CA THR A 43 0.65 1.75 -16.55
C THR A 43 0.40 2.41 -15.20
N PHE A 44 1.10 1.93 -14.17
CA PHE A 44 1.03 2.40 -12.80
C PHE A 44 2.38 2.96 -12.36
N HIS A 45 2.43 4.24 -11.98
CA HIS A 45 3.64 4.87 -11.46
C HIS A 45 3.76 4.69 -9.95
N ALA A 46 4.96 4.46 -9.44
CA ALA A 46 5.19 4.20 -8.02
C ALA A 46 6.60 4.61 -7.56
N HIS A 47 6.82 4.51 -6.25
CA HIS A 47 8.10 4.80 -5.60
C HIS A 47 8.80 3.50 -5.18
N ARG A 48 9.97 3.20 -5.76
CA ARG A 48 10.76 1.98 -5.46
C ARG A 48 11.05 1.85 -3.97
N SER A 49 11.41 2.96 -3.32
CA SER A 49 11.75 3.00 -1.90
C SER A 49 10.58 2.56 -1.00
N VAL A 50 9.37 3.01 -1.30
CA VAL A 50 8.15 2.68 -0.55
C VAL A 50 7.80 1.22 -0.76
N LEU A 51 7.80 0.76 -2.01
CA LEU A 51 7.53 -0.64 -2.35
C LEU A 51 8.52 -1.60 -1.66
N ALA A 52 9.81 -1.31 -1.75
CA ALA A 52 10.86 -2.13 -1.13
C ALA A 52 10.91 -2.01 0.40
N ALA A 53 10.38 -0.95 0.99
CA ALA A 53 10.22 -0.87 2.44
C ALA A 53 9.13 -1.81 2.94
N ARG A 54 8.13 -2.10 2.10
CA ARG A 54 6.87 -2.74 2.50
C ARG A 54 6.77 -4.18 2.04
N SER A 55 7.47 -4.56 0.98
CA SER A 55 7.53 -5.92 0.48
C SER A 55 8.99 -6.39 0.37
N PRO A 56 9.39 -7.46 1.07
CA PRO A 56 10.72 -8.06 0.92
C PRO A 56 10.92 -8.68 -0.47
N VAL A 57 9.84 -9.17 -1.10
CA VAL A 57 9.85 -9.70 -2.47
C VAL A 57 10.20 -8.57 -3.45
N VAL A 58 9.45 -7.46 -3.39
CA VAL A 58 9.71 -6.32 -4.27
C VAL A 58 11.06 -5.65 -3.96
N ARG A 59 11.52 -5.68 -2.69
CA ARG A 59 12.88 -5.24 -2.35
C ARG A 59 13.94 -6.06 -3.10
N ALA A 60 13.80 -7.39 -3.12
CA ALA A 60 14.73 -8.27 -3.81
C ALA A 60 14.71 -8.02 -5.33
N GLU A 61 13.53 -7.79 -5.92
CA GLU A 61 13.39 -7.50 -7.35
C GLU A 61 13.98 -6.13 -7.73
N LEU A 62 13.69 -5.07 -6.94
CA LEU A 62 14.08 -3.70 -7.28
C LEU A 62 15.48 -3.30 -6.85
N PHE A 63 16.04 -3.95 -5.83
CA PHE A 63 17.35 -3.60 -5.27
C PHE A 63 18.32 -4.79 -5.20
N GLY A 64 17.90 -5.96 -5.68
CA GLY A 64 18.79 -7.11 -5.86
C GLY A 64 19.62 -7.02 -7.13
N SER A 65 20.24 -8.13 -7.50
CA SER A 65 21.05 -8.26 -8.72
C SER A 65 20.24 -8.65 -9.96
N MET A 66 18.91 -8.56 -9.89
CA MET A 66 18.01 -8.97 -10.98
C MET A 66 17.91 -7.88 -12.05
N ALA A 67 17.41 -8.22 -13.23
CA ALA A 67 17.34 -7.30 -14.36
C ALA A 67 16.40 -6.11 -14.07
N GLU A 68 15.34 -6.37 -13.30
CA GLU A 68 14.32 -5.44 -12.81
C GLU A 68 14.94 -4.32 -11.94
N ALA A 69 16.07 -4.59 -11.29
CA ALA A 69 16.79 -3.60 -10.51
C ALA A 69 17.30 -2.44 -11.38
N ALA A 70 17.62 -2.71 -12.65
CA ALA A 70 18.05 -1.70 -13.61
C ALA A 70 16.91 -1.13 -14.46
N MET A 71 15.71 -1.70 -14.39
CA MET A 71 14.57 -1.27 -15.21
C MET A 71 13.78 -0.15 -14.54
N SER A 72 13.40 0.85 -15.34
CA SER A 72 12.43 1.88 -14.94
C SER A 72 10.98 1.46 -15.17
N SER A 73 10.74 0.39 -15.93
CA SER A 73 9.41 -0.16 -16.22
C SER A 73 9.41 -1.68 -16.11
N ILE A 74 8.44 -2.24 -15.38
CA ILE A 74 8.34 -3.67 -15.07
C ILE A 74 6.97 -4.17 -15.51
N THR A 75 6.93 -5.23 -16.31
CA THR A 75 5.66 -5.82 -16.76
C THR A 75 5.22 -6.93 -15.82
N LEU A 76 3.96 -6.92 -15.39
CA LEU A 76 3.35 -7.96 -14.57
C LEU A 76 2.23 -8.65 -15.36
N HIS A 77 2.20 -9.98 -15.33
CA HIS A 77 1.29 -10.80 -16.14
C HIS A 77 0.26 -11.59 -15.34
N GLU A 78 0.37 -11.63 -14.02
CA GLU A 78 -0.40 -12.56 -13.16
C GLU A 78 -1.18 -11.83 -12.06
N ILE A 79 -1.54 -10.57 -12.32
CA ILE A 79 -2.36 -9.77 -11.43
C ILE A 79 -3.27 -8.87 -12.27
N ALA A 80 -4.55 -8.81 -11.93
CA ALA A 80 -5.48 -7.92 -12.61
C ALA A 80 -5.15 -6.45 -12.27
N PRO A 81 -5.33 -5.49 -13.21
CA PRO A 81 -5.04 -4.07 -12.96
C PRO A 81 -5.76 -3.52 -11.73
N ALA A 82 -7.03 -3.88 -11.54
CA ALA A 82 -7.81 -3.46 -10.38
C ALA A 82 -7.21 -3.97 -9.06
N THR A 83 -6.81 -5.25 -9.00
CA THR A 83 -6.17 -5.82 -7.80
C THR A 83 -4.81 -5.18 -7.55
N PHE A 84 -4.00 -4.95 -8.60
CA PHE A 84 -2.71 -4.30 -8.47
C PHE A 84 -2.84 -2.86 -7.94
N LYS A 85 -3.84 -2.11 -8.43
CA LYS A 85 -4.14 -0.75 -7.96
C LYS A 85 -4.43 -0.72 -6.45
N LEU A 86 -5.30 -1.60 -5.96
CA LEU A 86 -5.64 -1.68 -4.53
C LEU A 86 -4.42 -2.10 -3.69
N MET A 87 -3.64 -3.05 -4.19
CA MET A 87 -2.40 -3.47 -3.53
C MET A 87 -1.40 -2.32 -3.45
N LEU A 88 -1.20 -1.57 -4.53
CA LEU A 88 -0.28 -0.44 -4.59
C LEU A 88 -0.70 0.68 -3.61
N GLN A 89 -2.00 1.00 -3.58
CA GLN A 89 -2.56 1.95 -2.62
C GLN A 89 -2.32 1.50 -1.17
N PHE A 90 -2.53 0.21 -0.87
CA PHE A 90 -2.24 -0.32 0.47
C PHE A 90 -0.75 -0.21 0.82
N VAL A 91 0.13 -0.52 -0.14
CA VAL A 91 1.58 -0.43 0.08
C VAL A 91 1.99 1.00 0.46
N CYS A 92 1.44 2.01 -0.23
CA CYS A 92 1.75 3.42 0.01
C CYS A 92 1.06 4.01 1.25
N THR A 93 -0.13 3.54 1.62
CA THR A 93 -0.98 4.21 2.63
C THR A 93 -1.24 3.40 3.89
N ASP A 94 -0.96 2.09 3.88
CA ASP A 94 -1.33 1.11 4.92
C ASP A 94 -2.84 1.04 5.22
N ALA A 95 -3.67 1.57 4.33
CA ALA A 95 -5.13 1.55 4.41
C ALA A 95 -5.70 0.48 3.47
N LEU A 96 -6.64 -0.31 4.00
CA LEU A 96 -7.47 -1.19 3.19
C LEU A 96 -8.40 -0.37 2.29
N PRO A 97 -8.79 -0.91 1.13
CA PRO A 97 -9.84 -0.32 0.32
C PRO A 97 -11.19 -0.36 1.06
N GLY A 98 -11.96 0.70 0.88
CA GLY A 98 -13.36 0.77 1.31
C GLY A 98 -14.23 -0.24 0.57
N ASP A 99 -15.43 -0.52 1.09
CA ASP A 99 -16.37 -1.45 0.44
C ASP A 99 -16.77 -0.97 -0.96
N ASP A 100 -16.89 0.35 -1.14
CA ASP A 100 -17.21 0.97 -2.43
C ASP A 100 -16.09 0.80 -3.47
N GLU A 101 -14.83 0.61 -3.04
CA GLU A 101 -13.67 0.42 -3.93
C GLU A 101 -13.49 -1.03 -4.36
N LEU A 102 -14.18 -1.98 -3.72
CA LEU A 102 -14.09 -3.41 -4.03
C LEU A 102 -14.99 -3.82 -5.21
N GLY A 103 -15.83 -2.90 -5.70
CA GLY A 103 -16.68 -3.10 -6.89
C GLY A 103 -17.85 -4.07 -6.67
N ASP A 104 -18.39 -4.58 -7.77
CA ASP A 104 -19.64 -5.38 -7.79
C ASP A 104 -19.51 -6.76 -7.10
N SER A 105 -18.28 -7.25 -6.92
CA SER A 105 -17.99 -8.56 -6.30
C SER A 105 -16.88 -8.45 -5.25
N PRO A 106 -17.18 -7.89 -4.06
CA PRO A 106 -16.16 -7.64 -3.05
C PRO A 106 -15.42 -8.88 -2.57
N ALA A 107 -16.11 -10.03 -2.50
CA ALA A 107 -15.51 -11.28 -2.07
C ALA A 107 -14.45 -11.79 -3.06
N GLU A 108 -14.71 -11.71 -4.36
CA GLU A 108 -13.75 -12.10 -5.41
C GLU A 108 -12.55 -11.15 -5.42
N MET A 109 -12.81 -9.84 -5.32
CA MET A 109 -11.73 -8.84 -5.24
C MET A 109 -10.84 -9.06 -4.02
N LEU A 110 -11.43 -9.40 -2.87
CA LEU A 110 -10.69 -9.69 -1.65
C LEU A 110 -9.85 -10.97 -1.77
N GLN A 111 -10.36 -12.00 -2.45
CA GLN A 111 -9.60 -13.21 -2.75
C GLN A 111 -8.40 -12.93 -3.66
N HIS A 112 -8.59 -12.13 -4.71
CA HIS A 112 -7.50 -11.70 -5.58
C HIS A 112 -6.47 -10.86 -4.81
N LEU A 113 -6.94 -9.94 -3.95
CA LEU A 113 -6.06 -9.12 -3.12
C LEU A 113 -5.29 -9.95 -2.09
N LEU A 114 -5.91 -10.97 -1.51
CA LEU A 114 -5.27 -11.92 -0.61
C LEU A 114 -4.18 -12.74 -1.32
N ALA A 115 -4.45 -13.22 -2.54
CA ALA A 115 -3.45 -13.92 -3.35
C ALA A 115 -2.27 -13.01 -3.72
N ALA A 116 -2.53 -11.76 -4.10
CA ALA A 116 -1.50 -10.77 -4.37
C ALA A 116 -0.69 -10.45 -3.10
N ALA A 117 -1.36 -10.26 -1.96
CA ALA A 117 -0.72 -9.98 -0.68
C ALA A 117 0.22 -11.13 -0.25
N ASP A 118 -0.18 -12.39 -0.47
CA ASP A 118 0.67 -13.54 -0.21
C ASP A 118 1.90 -13.55 -1.13
N ARG A 119 1.71 -13.37 -2.44
CA ARG A 119 2.78 -13.34 -3.44
C ARG A 119 3.85 -12.29 -3.12
N TYR A 120 3.44 -11.10 -2.73
CA TYR A 120 4.35 -9.99 -2.43
C TYR A 120 4.71 -9.89 -0.94
N ALA A 121 4.40 -10.91 -0.13
CA ALA A 121 4.70 -10.96 1.30
C ALA A 121 4.23 -9.71 2.09
N LEU A 122 3.01 -9.27 1.82
CA LEU A 122 2.33 -8.17 2.50
C LEU A 122 1.49 -8.71 3.66
N ASP A 123 2.14 -9.19 4.72
CA ASP A 123 1.49 -9.94 5.82
C ASP A 123 0.29 -9.23 6.44
N ARG A 124 0.41 -7.91 6.66
CA ARG A 124 -0.69 -7.11 7.23
C ARG A 124 -1.90 -7.07 6.29
N LEU A 125 -1.69 -6.90 4.99
CA LEU A 125 -2.77 -6.93 4.00
C LEU A 125 -3.41 -8.31 3.95
N LYS A 126 -2.60 -9.38 3.94
CA LYS A 126 -3.08 -10.77 3.92
C LYS A 126 -4.00 -11.06 5.10
N LEU A 127 -3.61 -10.69 6.33
CA LEU A 127 -4.43 -10.88 7.53
C LEU A 127 -5.72 -10.04 7.50
N LEU A 128 -5.62 -8.83 6.99
CA LEU A 128 -6.77 -7.93 6.84
C LEU A 128 -7.79 -8.47 5.82
N CYS A 129 -7.31 -9.02 4.70
CA CYS A 129 -8.17 -9.69 3.72
C CYS A 129 -8.79 -10.98 4.28
N ALA A 130 -8.07 -11.75 5.09
CA ALA A 130 -8.63 -12.97 5.70
C ALA A 130 -9.69 -12.71 6.79
N LYS A 131 -9.75 -11.48 7.33
CA LYS A 131 -10.67 -11.10 8.41
C LYS A 131 -12.00 -10.55 7.89
N LYS A 132 -12.03 -10.06 6.65
CA LYS A 132 -13.22 -9.45 6.04
C LYS A 132 -14.11 -10.54 5.45
#